data_AF-A0AAU7EZW9-F1
#
_entry.id   AF-A0AAU7EZW9-F1
#
_cell.length_a   1.000
_cell.length_b   1.000
_cell.length_c   1.000
_cell.angle_alpha   90.00
_cell.angle_beta   90.00
_cell.angle_gamma   90.00
#
_symmetry.space_group_name_H-M   'P 1'
#
loop_
_entity.id
_entity.type
_entity.pdbx_description
1 polymer ?
#
loop_
_entity_poly.entity_id
_entity_poly.type
_entity_poly.pdbx_seq_one_letter_code
_entity_poly.pdbx_strand_id
1 'polypeptide(L)'
;MSGAPCFRDLPEPYFSQSLSHLNEIQNAPNRHRLFEALDLGLNFLRELSARGLISPEDSVDAGRLWGDSADKRLRALPELGSAAPIHPFAKSADSNPAMDMATRSALEHLLALAERDTTQSSKVANFLLAWWSAPENGGFDFADLYGLNQQTASCCGVVFSWIAQNGATPEAIGYAPRFRALALKWHGIK
;
A
#
# COMPACT_ATOMS: atom_id res chain seq x y z
N MET A 1 23.36 -2.53 15.74
CA MET A 1 22.43 -3.57 16.22
C MET A 1 22.35 -3.52 17.74
N SER A 2 21.73 -2.48 18.32
CA SER A 2 21.51 -2.44 19.77
C SER A 2 20.01 -2.35 20.01
N GLY A 3 19.35 -3.50 20.19
CA GLY A 3 18.01 -3.54 20.77
C GLY A 3 18.09 -3.23 22.26
N ALA A 4 16.95 -2.88 22.87
CA ALA A 4 16.90 -2.70 24.32
C ALA A 4 17.29 -4.01 25.03
N PRO A 5 18.13 -3.96 26.08
CA PRO A 5 18.63 -5.15 26.75
C PRO A 5 17.51 -6.03 27.32
N CYS A 6 16.40 -5.42 27.76
CA CYS A 6 15.22 -6.09 28.29
C CYS A 6 14.56 -7.08 27.32
N PHE A 7 14.82 -6.98 26.01
CA PHE A 7 14.22 -7.89 25.03
C PHE A 7 14.95 -9.22 24.89
N ARG A 8 16.20 -9.34 25.36
CA ARG A 8 17.01 -10.55 25.15
C ARG A 8 16.41 -11.80 25.79
N ASP A 9 15.65 -11.60 26.87
CA ASP A 9 15.05 -12.68 27.65
C ASP A 9 13.56 -12.88 27.32
N LEU A 10 13.03 -12.17 26.32
CA LEU A 10 11.64 -12.34 25.90
C LEU A 10 11.43 -13.68 25.18
N PRO A 11 10.32 -14.40 25.46
CA PRO A 11 9.96 -15.57 24.68
C PRO A 11 9.51 -15.19 23.27
N GLU A 12 9.63 -16.12 22.31
CA GLU A 12 8.98 -15.98 21.01
C GLU A 12 7.44 -15.98 21.17
N PRO A 13 6.68 -15.21 20.37
CA PRO A 13 7.12 -14.38 19.24
C PRO A 13 7.57 -12.96 19.60
N TYR A 14 7.56 -12.60 20.89
CA TYR A 14 7.74 -11.21 21.34
C TYR A 14 9.15 -10.68 21.06
N PHE A 15 10.17 -11.52 21.16
CA PHE A 15 11.53 -11.16 20.77
C PHE A 15 11.60 -10.77 19.29
N SER A 16 11.13 -11.64 18.38
CA SER A 16 11.10 -11.35 16.94
C SER A 16 10.26 -10.10 16.61
N GLN A 17 9.11 -9.92 17.28
CA GLN A 17 8.28 -8.73 17.11
C GLN A 17 8.99 -7.45 17.57
N SER A 18 9.73 -7.49 18.68
CA SER A 18 10.51 -6.34 19.17
C SER A 18 11.57 -5.89 18.16
N LEU A 19 12.24 -6.85 17.50
CA LEU A 19 13.21 -6.56 16.43
C LEU A 19 12.52 -6.00 15.19
N SER A 20 11.34 -6.53 14.83
CA SER A 20 10.55 -6.03 13.70
C SER A 20 10.13 -4.59 13.91
N HIS A 21 9.63 -4.21 15.09
CA HIS A 21 9.27 -2.82 15.41
C HIS A 21 10.48 -1.88 15.32
N LEU A 22 11.61 -2.28 15.90
CA LEU A 22 12.85 -1.48 15.79
C LEU A 22 13.29 -1.33 14.33
N ASN A 23 13.18 -2.39 13.53
CA ASN A 23 13.53 -2.37 12.11
C ASN A 23 12.61 -1.44 11.30
N GLU A 24 11.30 -1.45 11.57
CA GLU A 24 10.34 -0.52 10.95
C GLU A 24 10.67 0.94 11.29
N ILE A 25 10.99 1.24 12.55
CA ILE A 25 11.41 2.59 12.98
C ILE A 25 12.70 3.01 12.26
N GLN A 26 13.70 2.13 12.19
CA GLN A 26 14.99 2.43 11.57
C GLN A 26 14.92 2.61 10.05
N ASN A 27 14.02 1.87 9.39
CA ASN A 27 13.92 1.87 7.92
C ASN A 27 12.70 2.62 7.40
N ALA A 28 11.95 3.32 8.28
CA ALA A 28 10.76 4.05 7.90
C ALA A 28 11.03 4.96 6.68
N PRO A 29 10.26 4.86 5.59
CA PRO A 29 10.59 5.54 4.33
C PRO A 29 10.30 7.04 4.35
N ASN A 30 9.43 7.49 5.25
CA ASN A 30 9.02 8.89 5.37
C ASN A 30 8.54 9.20 6.80
N ARG A 31 8.32 10.48 7.10
CA ARG A 31 7.93 10.96 8.43
C ARG A 31 6.63 10.33 8.93
N HIS A 32 5.63 10.18 8.05
CA HIS A 32 4.34 9.58 8.43
C HIS A 32 4.50 8.13 8.89
N ARG A 33 5.17 7.29 8.09
CA ARG A 33 5.45 5.89 8.45
C ARG A 33 6.35 5.76 9.67
N LEU A 34 7.26 6.70 9.89
CA LEU A 34 8.10 6.73 11.08
C LEU A 34 7.28 6.94 12.36
N PHE A 35 6.35 7.89 12.34
CA PHE A 35 5.48 8.15 13.49
C PHE A 35 4.50 6.99 13.73
N GLU A 36 3.95 6.40 12.67
CA GLU A 36 3.11 5.20 12.76
C GLU A 36 3.87 4.01 13.37
N ALA A 37 5.08 3.72 12.87
CA ALA A 37 5.92 2.63 13.39
C ALA A 37 6.32 2.84 14.85
N LEU A 38 6.62 4.09 15.23
CA LEU A 38 6.93 4.46 16.61
C LEU A 38 5.72 4.26 17.53
N ASP A 39 4.52 4.69 17.12
CA ASP A 39 3.31 4.54 17.94
C ASP A 39 2.94 3.05 18.13
N LEU A 40 2.98 2.26 17.05
CA LEU A 40 2.79 0.81 17.13
C LEU A 40 3.80 0.16 18.07
N GLY A 41 5.06 0.57 17.99
CA GLY A 41 6.10 0.09 18.90
C GLY A 41 5.81 0.47 20.36
N LEU A 42 5.50 1.73 20.65
CA LEU A 42 5.21 2.16 22.02
C LEU A 42 3.98 1.44 22.61
N ASN A 43 2.96 1.16 21.80
CA ASN A 43 1.82 0.36 22.20
C ASN A 43 2.20 -1.10 22.50
N PHE A 44 3.10 -1.68 21.72
CA PHE A 44 3.65 -3.01 22.00
C PHE A 44 4.40 -3.05 23.35
N LEU A 45 5.20 -2.03 23.68
CA LEU A 45 5.88 -1.96 24.98
C LEU A 45 4.91 -1.88 26.15
N ARG A 46 3.85 -1.07 26.01
CA ARG A 46 2.76 -1.00 27.00
C ARG A 46 2.09 -2.35 27.18
N GLU A 47 1.89 -3.10 26.10
CA GLU A 47 1.30 -4.43 26.15
C GLU A 47 2.22 -5.46 26.84
N LEU A 48 3.52 -5.45 26.55
CA LEU A 48 4.49 -6.30 27.24
C LEU A 48 4.54 -6.00 28.74
N SER A 49 4.52 -4.71 29.11
CA SER A 49 4.49 -4.29 30.50
C SER A 49 3.21 -4.71 31.21
N ALA A 50 2.05 -4.52 30.56
CA ALA A 50 0.75 -4.95 31.10
C ALA A 50 0.65 -6.47 31.29
N ARG A 51 1.35 -7.24 30.46
CA ARG A 51 1.46 -8.71 30.56
C ARG A 51 2.51 -9.17 31.57
N GLY A 52 3.28 -8.26 32.18
CA GLY A 52 4.35 -8.58 33.11
C GLY A 52 5.57 -9.24 32.45
N LEU A 53 5.72 -9.11 31.13
CA LEU A 53 6.84 -9.67 30.36
C LEU A 53 8.08 -8.79 30.45
N ILE A 54 7.90 -7.49 30.70
CA ILE A 54 8.96 -6.52 31.01
C ILE A 54 8.50 -5.63 32.16
N SER A 55 9.45 -5.08 32.90
CA SER A 55 9.13 -4.14 33.98
C SER A 55 8.66 -2.78 33.45
N PRO A 56 7.89 -1.98 34.19
CA PRO A 56 7.53 -0.62 33.79
C PRO A 56 8.74 0.25 33.47
N GLU A 57 9.82 0.15 34.25
CA GLU A 57 11.08 0.85 33.96
C GLU A 57 11.71 0.41 32.64
N ASP A 58 11.74 -0.90 32.37
CA ASP A 58 12.26 -1.46 31.11
C ASP A 58 11.43 -0.97 29.91
N SER A 59 10.11 -0.87 30.06
CA SER A 59 9.23 -0.31 29.03
C SER A 59 9.55 1.16 28.74
N VAL A 60 9.87 1.95 29.77
CA VAL A 60 10.23 3.37 29.60
C VAL A 60 11.59 3.50 28.92
N ASP A 61 12.58 2.71 29.34
CA ASP A 61 13.93 2.77 28.77
C ASP A 61 13.96 2.23 27.34
N ALA A 62 13.22 1.15 27.05
CA ALA A 62 13.02 0.69 25.68
C ALA A 62 12.31 1.74 24.82
N GLY A 63 11.30 2.43 25.38
CA GLY A 63 10.61 3.53 24.70
C GLY A 63 11.53 4.69 24.36
N ARG A 64 12.44 5.07 25.27
CA ARG A 64 13.48 6.09 25.01
C ARG A 64 14.42 5.66 23.89
N LEU A 65 14.91 4.42 23.92
CA LEU A 65 15.79 3.90 22.87
C LEU A 65 15.11 3.90 21.49
N TRP A 66 13.82 3.56 21.44
CA TRP A 66 13.03 3.60 20.21
C TRP A 66 12.78 5.04 19.75
N GLY A 67 12.54 5.96 20.70
CA GLY A 67 12.46 7.40 20.45
C GLY A 67 13.76 7.98 19.87
N ASP A 68 14.91 7.65 20.45
CA ASP A 68 16.23 8.09 19.95
C ASP A 68 16.51 7.53 18.54
N SER A 69 16.12 6.27 18.30
CA SER A 69 16.21 5.65 16.97
C SER A 69 15.30 6.37 15.97
N ALA A 70 14.09 6.75 16.38
CA ALA A 70 13.18 7.50 15.55
C ALA A 70 13.69 8.92 15.26
N ASP A 71 14.23 9.62 16.25
CA ASP A 71 14.82 10.95 16.10
C ASP A 71 16.04 10.93 15.17
N LYS A 72 16.89 9.90 15.29
CA LYS A 72 17.98 9.65 14.34
C LYS A 72 17.44 9.40 12.92
N ARG A 73 16.39 8.60 12.78
CA ARG A 73 15.77 8.35 11.46
C ARG A 73 15.15 9.63 10.90
N LEU A 74 14.47 10.41 11.72
CA LEU A 74 13.85 11.68 11.36
C LEU A 74 14.88 12.67 10.79
N ARG A 75 16.05 12.79 11.43
CA ARG A 75 17.17 13.60 10.93
C ARG A 75 17.80 13.08 9.63
N ALA A 76 17.70 11.78 9.38
CA ALA A 76 18.23 11.13 8.18
C ALA A 76 17.20 11.10 7.02
N LEU A 77 15.94 11.47 7.28
CA LEU A 77 14.94 11.58 6.23
C LEU A 77 15.18 12.88 5.45
N PRO A 78 15.05 12.85 4.11
CA PRO A 78 15.15 14.07 3.32
C PRO A 78 14.11 15.08 3.79
N GLU A 79 14.53 16.34 3.89
CA GLU A 79 13.61 17.45 4.08
C GLU A 79 12.57 17.45 2.97
N LEU A 80 11.35 17.89 3.29
CA LEU A 80 10.21 17.86 2.37
C LEU A 80 10.59 18.67 1.11
N GLY A 81 11.08 18.01 0.06
CA GLY A 81 11.61 18.65 -1.16
C GLY A 81 13.06 18.35 -1.57
N SER A 82 13.86 17.55 -0.84
CA SER A 82 15.22 17.17 -1.29
C SER A 82 15.27 15.71 -1.77
N ALA A 83 15.52 15.50 -3.05
CA ALA A 83 15.47 14.21 -3.72
C ALA A 83 16.51 13.20 -3.18
N ALA A 84 16.04 12.03 -2.71
CA ALA A 84 16.86 10.88 -2.29
C ALA A 84 16.15 9.56 -2.67
N PRO A 85 16.88 8.43 -2.80
CA PRO A 85 16.64 7.41 -3.83
C PRO A 85 15.41 6.51 -3.61
N ILE A 86 14.93 5.99 -4.73
CA ILE A 86 13.71 5.20 -4.93
C ILE A 86 13.73 3.88 -4.13
N HIS A 87 12.77 3.68 -3.21
CA HIS A 87 12.32 2.38 -2.67
C HIS A 87 10.78 2.26 -2.81
N PRO A 88 10.21 1.06 -2.99
CA PRO A 88 9.10 0.80 -3.91
C PRO A 88 7.69 1.15 -3.40
N PHE A 89 7.54 1.80 -2.24
CA PHE A 89 6.22 2.02 -1.64
C PHE A 89 6.01 3.41 -1.02
N ALA A 90 6.86 4.39 -1.36
CA ALA A 90 6.61 5.79 -1.04
C ALA A 90 6.00 6.48 -2.27
N LYS A 91 4.73 6.89 -2.18
CA LYS A 91 4.04 7.67 -3.21
C LYS A 91 4.74 9.03 -3.38
N SER A 92 5.59 9.12 -4.40
CA SER A 92 6.15 10.38 -4.91
C SER A 92 5.04 11.15 -5.63
N ALA A 93 4.62 12.28 -5.07
CA ALA A 93 3.63 13.16 -5.71
C ALA A 93 4.15 13.84 -7.00
N ASP A 94 5.46 13.75 -7.28
CA ASP A 94 6.10 14.38 -8.44
C ASP A 94 6.72 13.37 -9.43
N SER A 95 6.22 12.14 -9.48
CA SER A 95 6.62 11.18 -10.51
C SER A 95 5.39 10.44 -11.01
N ASN A 96 5.11 10.55 -12.30
CA ASN A 96 4.14 9.69 -12.98
C ASN A 96 4.32 8.24 -12.48
N PRO A 97 3.34 7.60 -11.82
CA PRO A 97 3.53 6.31 -11.20
C PRO A 97 3.89 5.30 -12.29
N ALA A 98 5.16 4.91 -12.32
CA ALA A 98 5.69 4.00 -13.32
C ALA A 98 5.08 2.61 -13.06
N MET A 99 4.04 2.28 -13.81
CA MET A 99 3.44 0.96 -13.81
C MET A 99 4.44 -0.07 -14.36
N ASP A 100 4.72 -1.12 -13.59
CA ASP A 100 5.60 -2.20 -14.02
C ASP A 100 5.00 -2.96 -15.21
N MET A 101 5.84 -3.71 -15.92
CA MET A 101 5.43 -4.40 -17.15
C MET A 101 4.34 -5.45 -16.93
N ALA A 102 4.33 -6.14 -15.78
CA ALA A 102 3.33 -7.18 -15.50
C ALA A 102 1.97 -6.53 -15.21
N THR A 103 1.93 -5.48 -14.40
CA THR A 103 0.72 -4.71 -14.15
C THR A 103 0.20 -4.06 -15.44
N ARG A 104 1.09 -3.49 -16.25
CA ARG A 104 0.70 -2.91 -17.55
C ARG A 104 0.12 -3.98 -18.46
N SER A 105 0.77 -5.15 -18.56
CA SER A 105 0.25 -6.25 -19.38
C SER A 105 -1.12 -6.74 -18.89
N ALA A 106 -1.34 -6.82 -17.57
CA ALA A 106 -2.63 -7.15 -17.00
C ALA A 106 -3.69 -6.09 -17.34
N LEU A 107 -3.37 -4.80 -17.20
CA LEU A 107 -4.26 -3.70 -17.57
C LEU A 107 -4.62 -3.73 -19.07
N GLU A 108 -3.64 -3.93 -19.94
CA GLU A 108 -3.85 -4.06 -21.39
C GLU A 108 -4.75 -5.24 -21.74
N HIS A 109 -4.57 -6.37 -21.07
CA HIS A 109 -5.44 -7.54 -21.23
C HIS A 109 -6.89 -7.23 -20.84
N LEU A 110 -7.09 -6.56 -19.70
CA LEU A 110 -8.43 -6.17 -19.24
C LEU A 110 -9.08 -5.16 -20.19
N LEU A 111 -8.33 -4.15 -20.65
CA LEU A 111 -8.82 -3.15 -21.60
C LEU A 111 -9.25 -3.80 -22.92
N ALA A 112 -8.40 -4.66 -23.50
CA ALA A 112 -8.71 -5.37 -24.73
C ALA A 112 -9.95 -6.28 -24.58
N LEU A 113 -10.17 -6.86 -23.39
CA LEU A 113 -11.36 -7.66 -23.12
C LEU A 113 -12.62 -6.80 -22.94
N ALA A 114 -12.51 -5.67 -22.23
CA ALA A 114 -13.60 -4.72 -21.99
C ALA A 114 -14.10 -4.03 -23.27
N GLU A 115 -13.24 -3.90 -24.28
CA GLU A 115 -13.59 -3.35 -25.59
C GLU A 115 -14.47 -4.27 -26.44
N ARG A 116 -14.60 -5.55 -26.07
CA ARG A 116 -15.44 -6.54 -26.78
C ARG A 116 -16.89 -6.48 -26.30
N ASP A 117 -17.79 -7.14 -27.03
CA ASP A 117 -19.23 -7.14 -26.76
C ASP A 117 -19.69 -8.47 -26.14
N THR A 118 -19.17 -8.80 -24.96
CA THR A 118 -19.54 -10.01 -24.22
C THR A 118 -19.96 -9.69 -22.79
N THR A 119 -20.64 -10.63 -22.13
CA THR A 119 -21.00 -10.51 -20.71
C THR A 119 -19.77 -10.42 -19.81
N GLN A 120 -18.67 -11.13 -20.13
CA GLN A 120 -17.40 -10.97 -19.41
C GLN A 120 -16.80 -9.57 -19.63
N SER A 121 -16.92 -9.03 -20.85
CA SER A 121 -16.45 -7.67 -21.18
C SER A 121 -17.15 -6.60 -20.36
N SER A 122 -18.47 -6.70 -20.18
CA SER A 122 -19.23 -5.77 -19.34
C SER A 122 -18.75 -5.77 -17.89
N LYS A 123 -18.48 -6.95 -17.32
CA LYS A 123 -17.95 -7.10 -15.95
C LYS A 123 -16.57 -6.48 -15.79
N VAL A 124 -15.68 -6.70 -16.75
CA VAL A 124 -14.34 -6.10 -16.75
C VAL A 124 -14.43 -4.58 -16.96
N ALA A 125 -15.35 -4.11 -17.80
CA ALA A 125 -15.60 -2.70 -17.97
C ALA A 125 -16.08 -2.04 -16.67
N ASN A 126 -17.01 -2.67 -15.94
CA ASN A 126 -17.47 -2.18 -14.63
C ASN A 126 -16.31 -2.05 -13.63
N PHE A 127 -15.41 -3.05 -13.58
CA PHE A 127 -14.20 -2.98 -12.74
C PHE A 127 -13.32 -1.77 -13.08
N LEU A 128 -13.00 -1.60 -14.37
CA LEU A 128 -12.14 -0.51 -14.83
C LEU A 128 -12.83 0.86 -14.61
N LEU A 129 -14.10 0.98 -14.93
CA LEU A 129 -14.84 2.24 -14.82
C LEU A 129 -15.12 2.63 -13.36
N ALA A 130 -15.32 1.66 -12.46
CA ALA A 130 -15.39 1.89 -11.03
C ALA A 130 -14.06 2.42 -10.46
N TRP A 131 -12.93 1.95 -10.98
CA TRP A 131 -11.62 2.56 -10.66
C TRP A 131 -11.52 4.00 -11.19
N TRP A 132 -12.00 4.27 -12.39
CA TRP A 132 -11.92 5.61 -12.99
C TRP A 132 -12.77 6.64 -12.27
N SER A 133 -14.04 6.35 -12.03
CA SER A 133 -14.96 7.20 -11.27
C SER A 133 -16.18 6.39 -10.85
N ALA A 134 -16.15 5.81 -9.64
CA ALA A 134 -17.28 5.05 -9.10
C ALA A 134 -18.58 5.88 -8.94
N PRO A 135 -18.56 7.18 -8.57
CA PRO A 135 -19.79 7.98 -8.48
C PRO A 135 -20.49 8.20 -9.82
N GLU A 136 -19.74 8.27 -10.92
CA GLU A 136 -20.29 8.60 -12.24
C GLU A 136 -20.54 7.36 -13.10
N ASN A 137 -19.69 6.33 -12.98
CA ASN A 137 -19.78 5.11 -13.78
C ASN A 137 -20.39 3.92 -13.01
N GLY A 138 -20.69 4.10 -11.72
CA GLY A 138 -21.16 3.02 -10.86
C GLY A 138 -20.01 2.21 -10.23
N GLY A 139 -20.38 1.35 -9.27
CA GLY A 139 -19.44 0.50 -8.55
C GLY A 139 -19.17 -0.83 -9.27
N PHE A 140 -18.19 -1.57 -8.74
CA PHE A 140 -17.90 -2.94 -9.15
C PHE A 140 -18.43 -3.93 -8.10
N ASP A 141 -19.21 -4.92 -8.53
CA ASP A 141 -19.67 -6.01 -7.67
C ASP A 141 -18.59 -7.10 -7.61
N PHE A 142 -18.09 -7.44 -6.42
CA PHE A 142 -17.10 -8.51 -6.26
C PHE A 142 -17.62 -9.88 -6.73
N ALA A 143 -18.95 -10.09 -6.77
CA ALA A 143 -19.53 -11.30 -7.33
C ALA A 143 -19.27 -11.43 -8.85
N ASP A 144 -18.98 -10.34 -9.55
CA ASP A 144 -18.63 -10.38 -10.96
C ASP A 144 -17.35 -11.17 -11.23
N LEU A 145 -16.43 -11.24 -10.25
CA LEU A 145 -15.20 -12.03 -10.36
C LEU A 145 -15.48 -13.52 -10.56
N TYR A 146 -16.57 -14.05 -9.99
CA TYR A 146 -16.95 -15.47 -10.17
C TYR A 146 -17.37 -15.78 -11.60
N GLY A 147 -17.80 -14.77 -12.37
CA GLY A 147 -18.19 -14.92 -13.77
C GLY A 147 -17.05 -14.70 -14.76
N LEU A 148 -15.83 -14.43 -14.28
CA LEU A 148 -14.64 -14.29 -15.11
C LEU A 148 -13.84 -15.60 -15.13
N ASN A 149 -13.12 -15.83 -16.21
CA ASN A 149 -12.13 -16.90 -16.22
C ASN A 149 -10.98 -16.56 -15.25
N GLN A 150 -10.25 -17.58 -14.80
CA GLN A 150 -9.20 -17.45 -13.77
C GLN A 150 -8.10 -16.46 -14.17
N GLN A 151 -7.70 -16.42 -15.45
CA GLN A 151 -6.66 -15.51 -15.92
C GLN A 151 -7.11 -14.06 -15.82
N THR A 152 -8.33 -13.76 -16.28
CA THR A 152 -8.90 -12.41 -16.21
C THR A 152 -9.13 -11.95 -14.77
N ALA A 153 -9.65 -12.83 -13.90
CA ALA A 153 -9.81 -12.53 -12.47
C ALA A 153 -8.46 -12.23 -11.79
N SER A 154 -7.40 -12.98 -12.14
CA SER A 154 -6.04 -12.72 -11.67
C SER A 154 -5.53 -11.34 -12.13
N CYS A 155 -5.76 -10.99 -13.40
CA CYS A 155 -5.43 -9.65 -13.91
C CYS A 155 -6.15 -8.53 -13.14
N CYS A 156 -7.43 -8.71 -12.79
CA CYS A 156 -8.15 -7.76 -11.92
C CYS A 156 -7.46 -7.61 -10.57
N GLY A 157 -7.02 -8.71 -9.94
CA GLY A 157 -6.29 -8.68 -8.67
C GLY A 157 -4.94 -7.95 -8.74
N VAL A 158 -4.18 -8.14 -9.83
CA VAL A 158 -2.91 -7.44 -10.07
C VAL A 158 -3.15 -5.93 -10.18
N VAL A 159 -4.10 -5.52 -11.03
CA VAL A 159 -4.42 -4.09 -11.23
C VAL A 159 -4.97 -3.47 -9.95
N PHE A 160 -5.87 -4.17 -9.23
CA PHE A 160 -6.40 -3.70 -7.95
C PHE A 160 -5.29 -3.47 -6.91
N SER A 161 -4.37 -4.42 -6.78
CA SER A 161 -3.24 -4.31 -5.85
C SER A 161 -2.37 -3.09 -6.18
N TRP A 162 -2.11 -2.85 -7.47
CA TRP A 162 -1.36 -1.68 -7.91
C TRP A 162 -2.11 -0.37 -7.63
N ILE A 163 -3.43 -0.33 -7.86
CA ILE A 163 -4.28 0.84 -7.55
C ILE A 163 -4.20 1.17 -6.06
N ALA A 164 -4.34 0.16 -5.20
CA ALA A 164 -4.27 0.33 -3.74
C ALA A 164 -2.92 0.91 -3.27
N GLN A 165 -1.83 0.55 -3.95
CA GLN A 165 -0.47 1.01 -3.60
C GLN A 165 -0.17 2.42 -4.14
N ASN A 166 -0.67 2.76 -5.33
CA ASN A 166 -0.28 3.99 -6.04
C ASN A 166 -1.33 5.09 -5.91
N GLY A 167 -2.61 4.75 -5.73
CA GLY A 167 -3.74 5.68 -5.71
C GLY A 167 -3.73 6.63 -6.92
N ALA A 168 -3.44 6.08 -8.10
CA ALA A 168 -3.33 6.79 -9.36
C ALA A 168 -4.61 6.63 -10.17
N THR A 169 -4.99 7.67 -10.90
CA THR A 169 -6.11 7.60 -11.84
C THR A 169 -5.63 7.16 -13.22
N PRO A 170 -6.49 6.59 -14.08
CA PRO A 170 -6.15 6.28 -15.46
C PRO A 170 -5.58 7.46 -16.25
N GLU A 171 -5.98 8.69 -15.97
CA GLU A 171 -5.43 9.90 -16.60
C GLU A 171 -3.98 10.13 -16.23
N ALA A 172 -3.63 9.93 -14.96
CA ALA A 172 -2.27 10.11 -14.47
C ALA A 172 -1.27 9.19 -15.20
N ILE A 173 -1.72 8.03 -15.69
CA ILE A 173 -0.91 7.04 -16.42
C ILE A 173 -1.14 7.04 -17.95
N GLY A 174 -1.87 8.02 -18.50
CA GLY A 174 -2.04 8.20 -19.94
C GLY A 174 -3.14 7.36 -20.61
N TYR A 175 -4.03 6.75 -19.84
CA TYR A 175 -5.12 5.90 -20.35
C TYR A 175 -6.47 6.61 -20.49
N ALA A 176 -6.53 7.92 -20.20
CA ALA A 176 -7.76 8.72 -20.25
C ALA A 176 -8.61 8.51 -21.53
N PRO A 177 -8.04 8.54 -22.75
CA PRO A 177 -8.85 8.40 -23.97
C PRO A 177 -9.55 7.04 -24.07
N ARG A 178 -8.89 5.98 -23.59
CA ARG A 178 -9.39 4.61 -23.69
C ARG A 178 -10.48 4.32 -22.64
N PHE A 179 -10.31 4.83 -21.43
CA PHE A 179 -11.35 4.77 -20.40
C PHE A 179 -12.59 5.57 -20.79
N ARG A 180 -12.41 6.75 -21.39
CA ARG A 180 -13.53 7.53 -21.94
C ARG A 180 -14.28 6.76 -23.03
N ALA A 181 -13.57 6.08 -23.93
CA ALA A 181 -14.19 5.24 -24.96
C ALA A 181 -14.99 4.07 -24.35
N LEU A 182 -14.48 3.44 -23.27
CA LEU A 182 -15.20 2.40 -22.55
C LEU A 182 -16.47 2.94 -21.86
N ALA A 183 -16.41 4.10 -21.21
CA ALA A 183 -17.58 4.71 -20.58
C ALA A 183 -18.66 5.08 -21.60
N LEU A 184 -18.25 5.62 -22.76
CA LEU A 184 -19.16 5.88 -23.89
C LEU A 184 -19.85 4.59 -24.36
N LYS A 185 -19.09 3.50 -24.49
CA LYS A 185 -19.60 2.21 -24.94
C LYS A 185 -20.62 1.60 -23.97
N TRP A 186 -20.30 1.59 -22.67
CA TRP A 186 -21.06 0.83 -21.68
C TRP A 186 -22.11 1.63 -20.91
N HIS A 187 -21.92 2.94 -20.73
CA HIS A 187 -22.85 3.81 -20.00
C HIS A 187 -23.46 4.92 -20.85
N GLY A 188 -23.04 5.08 -22.11
CA GLY A 188 -23.67 6.02 -23.05
C GLY A 188 -23.55 7.49 -22.65
N ILE A 189 -22.55 7.85 -21.83
CA ILE A 189 -22.39 9.22 -21.32
C ILE A 189 -22.13 10.18 -22.50
N LYS A 190 -23.13 10.99 -22.83
CA LYS A 190 -23.03 12.14 -23.76
C LYS A 190 -22.31 13.32 -23.10
#